data_AF-A0A961MVG3-F1
#
_entry.id   AF-A0A961MVG3-F1
#
_cell.length_a   1.000
_cell.length_b   1.000
_cell.length_c   1.000
_cell.angle_alpha   90.00
_cell.angle_beta   90.00
_cell.angle_gamma   90.00
#
_symmetry.space_group_name_H-M   'P 1'
#
loop_
_entity.id
_entity.type
_entity.pdbx_description
1 polymer ?
#
loop_
_entity_poly.entity_id
_entity_poly.type
_entity_poly.pdbx_seq_one_letter_code
_entity_poly.pdbx_strand_id
1 'polypeptide(L)' 'MTETWSKSAWRAKPRIQMPDYPDAAALAAVEAQLSQYPPLVFAG' A
#
# COMPACT_ATOMS: atom_id res chain seq x y z
N MET A 1 -13.27 17.65 11.89
CA MET A 1 -11.81 17.75 11.66
C MET A 1 -11.53 17.12 10.31
N THR A 2 -10.87 17.82 9.40
CA THR A 2 -10.50 17.29 8.09
C THR A 2 -9.37 16.27 8.26
N GLU A 3 -9.62 14.99 7.93
CA GLU A 3 -8.56 13.99 7.86
C GLU A 3 -7.56 14.39 6.76
N THR A 4 -6.28 14.53 7.13
CA THR A 4 -5.22 14.74 6.15
C THR A 4 -5.07 13.48 5.29
N TRP A 5 -5.25 13.61 3.98
CA TRP A 5 -5.15 12.47 3.06
C TRP A 5 -3.71 11.94 3.03
N SER A 6 -3.57 10.62 3.12
CA SER A 6 -2.30 9.92 2.88
C SER A 6 -2.54 8.66 2.07
N LYS A 7 -1.54 8.26 1.26
CA LYS A 7 -1.62 7.03 0.43
C LYS A 7 -1.89 5.77 1.25
N SER A 8 -1.56 5.76 2.55
CA SER A 8 -1.74 4.62 3.45
C SER A 8 -3.07 4.63 4.23
N ALA A 9 -3.82 5.74 4.22
CA ALA A 9 -5.02 5.89 5.07
C ALA A 9 -6.11 4.85 4.79
N TRP A 10 -6.19 4.31 3.57
CA TRP A 10 -7.16 3.28 3.20
C TRP A 10 -7.00 1.99 4.03
N ARG A 11 -5.79 1.68 4.53
CA ARG A 11 -5.52 0.46 5.30
C ARG A 11 -6.29 0.40 6.61
N ALA A 12 -6.74 1.54 7.13
CA ALA A 12 -7.55 1.63 8.35
C ALA A 12 -9.07 1.46 8.10
N LYS A 13 -9.52 1.36 6.84
CA LYS A 13 -10.92 1.17 6.49
C LYS A 13 -11.23 -0.33 6.28
N PRO A 14 -12.50 -0.77 6.42
CA PRO A 14 -12.89 -2.16 6.14
C PRO A 14 -12.54 -2.58 4.70
N ARG A 15 -12.06 -3.82 4.54
CA ARG A 15 -11.67 -4.41 3.24
C ARG A 15 -12.02 -5.89 3.21
N ILE A 16 -12.78 -6.31 2.20
CA ILE A 16 -13.43 -7.64 2.17
C ILE A 16 -12.64 -8.67 1.33
N GLN A 17 -11.87 -8.21 0.34
CA GLN A 17 -11.22 -9.07 -0.67
C GLN A 17 -9.68 -9.00 -0.60
N MET A 18 -9.13 -8.68 0.57
CA MET A 18 -7.68 -8.69 0.77
C MET A 18 -7.26 -10.06 1.30
N PRO A 19 -6.21 -10.68 0.74
CA PRO A 19 -5.73 -11.95 1.27
C PRO A 19 -5.10 -11.75 2.65
N ASP A 20 -5.12 -12.81 3.45
CA ASP A 20 -4.34 -12.90 4.68
C ASP A 20 -2.90 -13.27 4.34
N TYR A 21 -1.99 -12.32 4.57
CA TYR A 21 -0.55 -12.55 4.39
C TYR A 21 0.03 -13.14 5.68
N PRO A 22 0.54 -14.38 5.67
CA PRO A 22 1.02 -15.04 6.89
C PRO A 22 2.34 -14.46 7.42
N ASP A 23 3.12 -13.80 6.57
CA ASP A 23 4.39 -13.16 6.93
C ASP A 23 4.35 -11.66 6.63
N ALA A 24 4.18 -10.87 7.70
CA ALA A 24 4.13 -9.42 7.62
C ALA A 24 5.49 -8.81 7.25
N ALA A 25 6.62 -9.44 7.60
CA ALA A 25 7.95 -8.96 7.26
C ALA A 25 8.24 -9.15 5.77
N ALA A 26 7.87 -10.31 5.21
CA ALA A 26 7.96 -10.56 3.78
C ALA A 26 7.08 -9.60 2.96
N LEU A 27 5.84 -9.35 3.42
CA LEU A 27 4.96 -8.36 2.79
C LEU A 27 5.61 -6.97 2.76
N ALA A 28 6.11 -6.50 3.90
CA ALA A 28 6.77 -5.19 4.01
C ALA A 28 8.01 -5.09 3.12
N ALA A 29 8.81 -6.15 3.02
CA ALA A 29 10.00 -6.19 2.16
C ALA A 29 9.62 -6.05 0.68
N VAL A 30 8.56 -6.74 0.22
CA VAL A 30 8.08 -6.64 -1.17
C VAL A 30 7.48 -5.26 -1.45
N GLU A 31 6.68 -4.71 -0.54
CA GLU A 31 6.14 -3.34 -0.67
C GLU A 31 7.26 -2.30 -0.78
N ALA A 32 8.32 -2.44 0.02
CA ALA A 32 9.49 -1.56 -0.01
C ALA A 32 10.23 -1.67 -1.35
N GLN A 33 10.44 -2.88 -1.88
CA GLN A 33 11.09 -3.09 -3.17
C GLN A 33 10.27 -2.48 -4.32
N LEU A 34 8.97 -2.74 -4.38
CA LEU A 34 8.09 -2.22 -5.44
C LEU A 34 8.04 -0.69 -5.46
N SER A 35 8.16 -0.04 -4.30
CA SER A 35 8.16 1.43 -4.19
C SER A 35 9.35 2.10 -4.88
N GLN A 36 10.43 1.35 -5.15
CA GLN A 36 11.65 1.86 -5.78
C GLN A 36 11.62 1.73 -7.30
N TYR A 37 10.72 0.91 -7.85
CA TYR A 37 10.63 0.70 -9.29
C TYR A 37 9.97 1.88 -10.01
N PRO A 38 10.36 2.13 -11.27
CA PRO A 38 9.74 3.19 -12.06
C PRO A 38 8.24 2.92 -12.23
N PRO A 39 7.41 3.97 -12.26
CA PRO A 39 5.98 3.80 -12.47
C PRO A 39 5.71 3.28 -13.88
N LEU A 40 4.67 2.47 -14.03
CA LEU A 40 4.28 1.91 -15.33
C LEU A 40 3.68 2.97 -16.27
N VAL A 41 3.26 4.11 -15.72
CA VAL A 41 2.69 5.24 -16.45
C VAL A 41 3.25 6.55 -15.90
N PHE A 42 3.34 7.57 -16.76
CA PHE A 42 3.75 8.92 -16.38
C PHE A 42 2.53 9.83 -16.28
N ALA A 43 2.55 10.78 -15.35
CA ALA A 43 1.42 11.66 -15.07
C ALA A 43 1.24 12.83 -16.06
N GLY A 44 2.16 13.00 -17.02
CA GLY A 44 2.20 14.14 -17.94
C GLY A 44 3.02 15.31 -17.41
#